data_AF-A0A0A8EJB5-F1
#
_entry.id   AF-A0A0A8EJB5-F1
#
_cell.length_a   1.000
_cell.length_b   1.000
_cell.length_c   1.000
_cell.angle_alpha   90.00
_cell.angle_beta   90.00
_cell.angle_gamma   90.00
#
_symmetry.space_group_name_H-M   'P 1'
#
loop_
_entity.id
_entity.type
_entity.pdbx_description
1 polymer ?
#
loop_
_entity_poly.entity_id
_entity_poly.type
_entity_poly.pdbx_seq_one_letter_code
_entity_poly.pdbx_strand_id
1 'polypeptide(L)' 'MSAPEPAPVAGCDVCAALAEQRAAAHAIGDKSTVIDRNIEIRRHPHAEVART' A
#
# COMPACT_ATOMS: atom_id res chain seq x y z
N MET A 1 -18.06 6.60 -6.28
CA MET A 1 -16.91 7.36 -5.74
C MET A 1 -15.80 6.37 -5.44
N SER A 2 -14.68 6.40 -6.17
CA SER A 2 -13.52 5.57 -5.80
C SER A 2 -12.94 6.08 -4.49
N ALA A 3 -12.79 5.20 -3.51
CA ALA A 3 -12.08 5.54 -2.27
C ALA A 3 -10.63 5.94 -2.60
N PRO A 4 -10.06 6.94 -1.91
CA PRO A 4 -8.67 7.34 -2.14
C PRO A 4 -7.72 6.16 -1.91
N GLU A 5 -6.59 6.18 -2.62
CA GLU A 5 -5.54 5.18 -2.45
C GLU A 5 -4.99 5.24 -1.01
N PRO A 6 -4.78 4.09 -0.35
CA PRO A 6 -4.25 4.06 1.00
C PRO A 6 -2.81 4.60 1.03
N ALA A 7 -2.50 5.36 2.09
CA ALA A 7 -1.13 5.75 2.38
C ALA A 7 -0.37 4.58 3.03
N PRO A 8 0.91 4.36 2.68
CA PRO A 8 1.75 3.42 3.41
C PRO A 8 1.99 3.91 4.84
N VAL A 9 2.04 3.00 5.80
CA VAL A 9 2.39 3.34 7.20
C VAL A 9 3.87 3.63 7.31
N ALA A 10 4.21 4.78 7.90
CA ALA A 10 5.58 5.20 8.13
C ALA A 10 6.32 4.19 9.03
N GLY A 11 7.54 3.81 8.62
CA GLY A 11 8.35 2.82 9.34
C GLY A 11 7.97 1.36 9.09
N CYS A 12 7.00 1.08 8.19
CA CYS A 12 6.72 -0.27 7.75
C CYS A 12 7.31 -0.51 6.36
N ASP A 13 8.36 -1.34 6.30
CA ASP A 13 9.05 -1.68 5.06
C ASP A 13 8.11 -2.38 4.05
N VAL A 14 7.15 -3.18 4.53
CA VAL A 14 6.16 -3.85 3.67
C VAL A 14 5.27 -2.82 2.99
N CYS A 15 4.71 -1.87 3.73
CA CYS A 15 3.87 -0.82 3.15
C CYS A 15 4.65 0.08 2.19
N ALA A 16 5.93 0.38 2.47
CA ALA A 16 6.79 1.13 1.56
C ALA A 16 7.01 0.38 0.24
N ALA A 17 7.37 -0.91 0.31
CA ALA A 17 7.55 -1.75 -0.89
C ALA A 17 6.27 -1.91 -1.71
N LEU A 18 5.10 -2.02 -1.06
CA LEU A 18 3.81 -2.07 -1.74
C LEU A 18 3.49 -0.75 -2.45
N ALA A 19 3.85 0.39 -1.86
CA ALA A 19 3.66 1.70 -2.47
C ALA A 19 4.57 1.90 -3.70
N GLU A 20 5.81 1.41 -3.66
CA GLU A 20 6.72 1.42 -4.82
C GLU A 20 6.20 0.55 -5.96
N GLN A 21 5.77 -0.69 -5.65
CA GLN A 21 5.15 -1.58 -6.64
C GLN A 21 3.90 -0.96 -7.28
N ARG A 22 3.08 -0.28 -6.47
CA ARG A 22 1.91 0.45 -6.96
C ARG A 22 2.31 1.59 -7.90
N ALA A 23 3.37 2.33 -7.58
CA ALA A 23 3.86 3.41 -8.45
C ALA A 23 4.37 2.86 -9.80
N ALA A 24 5.07 1.73 -9.80
CA ALA A 24 5.48 1.04 -11.02
C ALA A 24 4.27 0.57 -11.85
N ALA A 25 3.24 0.02 -11.20
CA ALA A 25 2.00 -0.40 -11.85
C ALA A 25 1.25 0.78 -12.48
N HIS A 26 1.21 1.93 -11.80
CA HIS A 26 0.68 3.18 -12.37
C HIS A 26 1.45 3.60 -13.63
N ALA A 27 2.78 3.50 -13.62
CA ALA A 27 3.63 3.91 -14.74
C ALA A 27 3.35 3.09 -16.03
N ILE A 28 2.96 1.82 -15.89
CA ILE A 28 2.63 0.94 -17.02
C ILE A 28 1.12 0.81 -17.29
N GLY A 29 0.28 1.50 -16.50
CA GLY A 29 -1.18 1.45 -16.64
C GLY A 29 -1.84 0.17 -16.14
N ASP A 30 -1.15 -0.64 -15.34
CA ASP A 30 -1.69 -1.88 -14.76
C ASP A 30 -2.58 -1.57 -13.54
N LYS A 31 -3.84 -1.30 -13.84
CA LYS A 31 -4.86 -0.98 -12.82
C LYS A 31 -5.17 -2.16 -11.90
N SER A 32 -4.99 -3.40 -12.36
CA SER A 32 -5.26 -4.58 -11.51
C SER A 32 -4.25 -4.63 -10.38
N THR A 33 -2.96 -4.54 -10.73
CA THR A 33 -1.88 -4.53 -9.73
C THR A 33 -2.00 -3.34 -8.79
N VAL A 34 -2.38 -2.15 -9.28
CA VAL A 34 -2.65 -0.99 -8.40
C VAL A 34 -3.72 -1.32 -7.35
N ILE A 35 -4.84 -1.92 -7.77
CA ILE A 35 -5.93 -2.29 -6.85
C ILE A 35 -5.46 -3.36 -5.85
N ASP A 36 -4.72 -4.37 -6.30
CA ASP A 36 -4.23 -5.44 -5.44
C ASP A 36 -3.27 -4.90 -4.36
N ARG A 37 -2.33 -4.03 -4.73
CA ARG A 37 -1.42 -3.36 -3.79
C ARG A 37 -2.18 -2.45 -2.81
N ASN A 38 -3.24 -1.78 -3.27
CA ASN A 38 -4.12 -0.99 -2.41
C ASN A 38 -4.89 -1.84 -1.39
N ILE A 39 -5.37 -3.01 -1.80
CA ILE A 39 -6.03 -3.97 -0.89
C ILE A 39 -5.02 -4.49 0.14
N GLU A 40 -3.80 -4.80 -0.29
CA GLU A 40 -2.74 -5.34 0.56
C GLU A 40 -2.30 -4.34 1.63
N ILE A 41 -2.05 -3.07 1.27
CA ILE A 41 -1.74 -2.01 2.23
C ILE A 41 -2.87 -1.85 3.27
N ARG A 42 -4.14 -1.94 2.87
CA ARG A 42 -5.28 -1.83 3.79
C ARG A 42 -5.43 -3.01 4.74
N ARG A 43 -5.02 -4.20 4.29
CA ARG A 43 -5.13 -5.45 5.06
C ARG A 43 -3.87 -5.78 5.84
N HIS A 44 -2.76 -5.10 5.57
CA HIS A 44 -1.49 -5.40 6.20
C HIS A 44 -1.58 -5.11 7.70
N PRO A 45 -1.45 -6.14 8.56
CA PRO A 45 -1.52 -5.94 9.99
C PRO A 45 -0.22 -5.26 10.44
N HIS A 46 -0.34 -4.02 10.89
CA HIS A 46 0.69 -3.43 11.73
C HIS A 46 0.44 -3.96 13.13
N ALA A 47 1.23 -4.93 13.58
CA ALA A 47 1.34 -5.18 15.00
C ALA A 47 1.56 -3.82 15.64
N GLU A 48 0.65 -3.40 16.53
CA GLU A 48 0.74 -2.12 17.21
C GLU A 48 2.19 -1.98 17.65
N VAL A 49 2.90 -1.02 17.05
CA VAL A 49 4.21 -0.65 17.55
C VAL A 49 3.87 -0.07 18.91
N ALA A 50 3.92 -0.94 19.92
CA ALA A 50 3.57 -0.63 21.28
C ALA A 50 4.39 0.60 21.63
N ARG A 51 3.70 1.74 21.73
CA ARG A 51 4.27 2.97 22.26
C ARG A 51 4.72 2.64 23.67
N THR A 52 6.00 2.31 23.81
CA THR A 52 6.70 2.20 25.09
C THR A 52 7.39 3.53 25.34
#